data_AF-A0A6V8QXQ6-F1
#
_entry.id   AF-A0A6V8QXQ6-F1
#
_cell.length_a   1.000
_cell.length_b   1.000
_cell.length_c   1.000
_cell.angle_alpha   90.00
_cell.angle_beta   90.00
_cell.angle_gamma   90.00
#
_symmetry.space_group_name_H-M   'P 1'
#
loop_
_entity.id
_entity.type
_entity.pdbx_description
1 polymer ?
#
loop_
_entity_poly.entity_id
_entity_poly.type
_entity_poly.pdbx_seq_one_letter_code
_entity_poly.pdbx_strand_id
1 'polypeptide(L)'
;MSRPSLSAPRRSIDHHRPSMDSGFIAGDIDLAVQSGWWKQSNQVPPVLQGRKDIYFECDESTTTNQGEQTMITRETFILFQDYSQTILTVRYDPYDPSTVELEQRHEGPPKTMRQDQMEEAYDTFGRKISAAAIAKKDQVVGDGSAASFVLEMIRPLEDALWPISTRSYGALVYSNMANASTQQHDAIRPGDIITIRNAKFQGKHGPMHAKYSAEVGKPDHVGVVAEWDGTKKKVRAWEQGRDGKKVRQESYKLDDLRSGEVKIWRVVSRSWVGWQKKALA
;
A
#
# COMPACT_ATOMS: atom_id res chain seq x y z
N MET A 1 -28.98 51.28 3.29
CA MET A 1 -29.54 50.09 2.63
C MET A 1 -28.41 49.10 2.44
N SER A 2 -28.30 48.12 3.34
CA SER A 2 -27.15 47.21 3.45
C SER A 2 -27.59 45.79 3.10
N ARG A 3 -26.94 45.17 2.12
CA ARG A 3 -27.18 43.78 1.70
C ARG A 3 -26.59 42.81 2.72
N PRO A 4 -27.31 41.79 3.22
CA PRO A 4 -26.72 40.75 4.05
C PRO A 4 -26.07 39.67 3.16
N SER A 5 -24.82 39.33 3.46
CA SER A 5 -24.10 38.19 2.91
C SER A 5 -24.53 36.89 3.61
N LEU A 6 -25.17 35.99 2.88
CA LEU A 6 -25.46 34.63 3.33
C LEU A 6 -24.20 33.76 3.19
N SER A 7 -23.41 33.64 4.26
CA SER A 7 -22.40 32.59 4.39
C SER A 7 -23.07 31.32 4.94
N ALA A 8 -23.38 30.37 4.07
CA ALA A 8 -23.81 29.04 4.47
C ALA A 8 -22.66 28.32 5.22
N PRO A 9 -22.91 27.69 6.37
CA PRO A 9 -21.88 26.91 7.06
C PRO A 9 -21.61 25.63 6.28
N ARG A 10 -20.37 25.45 5.83
CA ARG A 10 -19.88 24.15 5.32
C ARG A 10 -19.96 23.14 6.47
N ARG A 11 -20.91 22.21 6.40
CA ARG A 11 -20.92 21.02 7.26
C ARG A 11 -19.65 20.22 7.00
N SER A 12 -18.82 20.09 8.04
CA SER A 12 -17.75 19.11 8.09
C SER A 12 -18.37 17.72 7.90
N ILE A 13 -17.97 17.03 6.85
CA ILE A 13 -18.30 15.62 6.67
C ILE A 13 -17.39 14.87 7.64
N ASP A 14 -17.91 14.54 8.82
CA ASP A 14 -17.30 13.58 9.71
C ASP A 14 -17.13 12.27 8.94
N HIS A 15 -15.89 11.99 8.55
CA HIS A 15 -15.51 10.63 8.17
C HIS A 15 -15.79 9.76 9.37
N HIS A 16 -16.62 8.73 9.19
CA HIS A 16 -16.80 7.65 10.16
C HIS A 16 -15.43 7.23 10.69
N ARG A 17 -15.17 7.61 11.93
CA ARG A 17 -14.03 7.11 12.69
C ARG A 17 -14.39 5.67 13.02
N PRO A 18 -13.67 4.66 12.52
CA PRO A 18 -13.93 3.28 12.93
C PRO A 18 -13.79 3.19 14.43
N SER A 19 -14.66 2.38 15.06
CA SER A 19 -14.59 2.05 16.47
C SER A 19 -13.16 1.67 16.85
N MET A 20 -12.54 2.44 17.75
CA MET A 20 -11.14 2.26 18.19
C MET A 20 -10.95 1.04 19.12
N ASP A 21 -11.90 0.10 19.18
CA ASP A 21 -11.90 -0.98 20.17
C ASP A 21 -10.86 -2.08 19.86
N SER A 22 -10.47 -2.25 18.60
CA SER A 22 -9.54 -3.32 18.16
C SER A 22 -8.09 -2.88 17.98
N GLY A 23 -7.79 -1.58 18.00
CA GLY A 23 -6.42 -1.06 17.81
C GLY A 23 -5.88 -1.14 16.37
N PHE A 24 -6.66 -1.60 15.40
CA PHE A 24 -6.32 -1.67 13.97
C PHE A 24 -7.53 -1.30 13.07
N ILE A 25 -7.33 -1.15 11.76
CA ILE A 25 -8.33 -0.60 10.82
C ILE A 25 -9.45 -1.59 10.50
N ALA A 26 -9.11 -2.88 10.29
CA ALA A 26 -10.10 -3.90 9.99
C ALA A 26 -11.16 -4.03 11.09
N GLY A 27 -12.40 -4.20 10.67
CA GLY A 27 -13.56 -4.30 11.53
C GLY A 27 -14.82 -4.53 10.71
N ASP A 28 -15.95 -4.61 11.40
CA ASP A 28 -17.23 -4.93 10.78
C ASP A 28 -17.59 -3.92 9.68
N ILE A 29 -18.05 -4.43 8.54
CA ILE A 29 -18.53 -3.62 7.42
C ILE A 29 -19.95 -4.02 7.04
N ASP A 30 -20.66 -3.12 6.38
CA ASP A 30 -21.95 -3.46 5.76
C ASP A 30 -21.71 -4.36 4.53
N LEU A 31 -22.10 -5.62 4.66
CA LEU A 31 -21.99 -6.61 3.59
C LEU A 31 -23.00 -6.40 2.47
N ALA A 32 -24.08 -5.64 2.72
CA ALA A 32 -25.15 -5.33 1.77
C ALA A 32 -25.55 -6.55 0.92
N VAL A 33 -25.92 -7.66 1.59
CA VAL A 33 -26.18 -8.98 0.98
C VAL A 33 -27.12 -8.89 -0.23
N GLN A 34 -28.13 -8.03 -0.13
CA GLN A 34 -29.16 -7.80 -1.15
C GLN A 34 -28.61 -7.22 -2.47
N SER A 35 -27.43 -6.60 -2.46
CA SER A 35 -26.80 -6.09 -3.69
C SER A 35 -26.30 -7.20 -4.61
N GLY A 36 -26.12 -8.42 -4.10
CA GLY A 36 -25.66 -9.56 -4.88
C GLY A 36 -24.21 -9.43 -5.39
N TRP A 37 -23.39 -8.53 -4.82
CA TRP A 37 -21.98 -8.36 -5.21
C TRP A 37 -21.20 -9.69 -5.19
N TRP A 38 -21.55 -10.55 -4.24
CA TRP A 38 -20.98 -11.88 -4.02
C TRP A 38 -21.38 -12.91 -5.08
N LYS A 39 -22.12 -12.56 -6.13
CA LYS A 39 -22.38 -13.47 -7.26
C LYS A 39 -21.26 -13.49 -8.30
N GLN A 40 -20.41 -12.46 -8.32
CA GLN A 40 -19.31 -12.33 -9.27
C GLN A 40 -17.95 -12.39 -8.56
N SER A 41 -17.01 -13.15 -9.12
CA SER A 41 -15.65 -13.21 -8.62
C SER A 41 -14.96 -11.84 -8.69
N ASN A 42 -13.96 -11.62 -7.83
CA ASN A 42 -13.21 -10.36 -7.74
C ASN A 42 -14.08 -9.11 -7.49
N GLN A 43 -15.18 -9.27 -6.78
CA GLN A 43 -16.01 -8.16 -6.28
C GLN A 43 -15.86 -8.00 -4.77
N VAL A 44 -16.21 -6.81 -4.29
CA VAL A 44 -16.29 -6.46 -2.86
C VAL A 44 -17.66 -5.85 -2.55
N PRO A 45 -18.10 -5.84 -1.28
CA PRO A 45 -19.29 -5.12 -0.87
C PRO A 45 -19.31 -3.66 -1.34
N PRO A 46 -20.48 -3.08 -1.66
CA PRO A 46 -20.62 -1.70 -2.12
C PRO A 46 -19.87 -0.66 -1.29
N VAL A 47 -19.80 -0.82 0.03
CA VAL A 47 -19.09 0.10 0.94
C VAL A 47 -17.57 0.16 0.68
N LEU A 48 -17.00 -0.85 0.02
CA LEU A 48 -15.58 -0.92 -0.32
C LEU A 48 -15.30 -0.59 -1.78
N GLN A 49 -16.32 -0.50 -2.63
CA GLN A 49 -16.13 -0.23 -4.06
C GLN A 49 -15.54 1.17 -4.28
N GLY A 50 -14.51 1.26 -5.12
CA GLY A 50 -13.81 2.51 -5.43
C GLY A 50 -12.87 3.01 -4.33
N ARG A 51 -12.76 2.33 -3.18
CA ARG A 51 -11.75 2.65 -2.17
C ARG A 51 -10.35 2.44 -2.73
N LYS A 52 -9.51 3.46 -2.58
CA LYS A 52 -8.11 3.44 -3.01
C LYS A 52 -7.15 3.13 -1.88
N ASP A 53 -7.62 2.79 -0.70
CA ASP A 53 -6.80 2.58 0.51
C ASP A 53 -6.83 1.11 0.99
N ILE A 54 -7.32 0.23 0.14
CA ILE A 54 -7.37 -1.22 0.36
C ILE A 54 -6.75 -1.95 -0.84
N TYR A 55 -6.31 -3.17 -0.59
CA TYR A 55 -6.04 -4.18 -1.60
C TYR A 55 -6.93 -5.38 -1.31
N PHE A 56 -7.41 -6.09 -2.32
CA PHE A 56 -8.18 -7.31 -2.08
C PHE A 56 -7.86 -8.40 -3.09
N GLU A 57 -8.03 -9.63 -2.64
CA GLU A 57 -7.98 -10.83 -3.46
C GLU A 57 -9.16 -11.73 -3.15
N CYS A 58 -9.48 -12.61 -4.10
CA CYS A 58 -10.63 -13.47 -4.03
C CYS A 58 -10.24 -14.89 -4.42
N ASP A 59 -10.50 -15.83 -3.53
CA ASP A 59 -10.40 -17.27 -3.80
C ASP A 59 -11.81 -17.85 -3.93
N GLU A 60 -11.98 -18.80 -4.83
CA GLU A 60 -13.26 -19.46 -5.08
C GLU A 60 -13.06 -20.97 -5.18
N SER A 61 -13.96 -21.72 -4.56
CA SER A 61 -14.04 -23.18 -4.67
C SER A 61 -15.48 -23.62 -4.88
N THR A 62 -15.64 -24.69 -5.65
CA THR A 62 -16.95 -25.28 -5.95
C THR A 62 -16.93 -26.74 -5.52
N THR A 63 -17.89 -27.13 -4.69
CA THR A 63 -18.09 -28.53 -4.28
C THR A 63 -19.44 -29.02 -4.80
N THR A 64 -19.45 -30.18 -5.42
CA THR A 64 -20.68 -30.84 -5.91
C THR A 64 -20.81 -32.20 -5.25
N ASN A 65 -21.84 -32.39 -4.43
CA ASN A 65 -22.14 -33.68 -3.81
C ASN A 65 -22.99 -34.53 -4.75
N GLN A 66 -22.37 -35.51 -5.42
CA GLN A 66 -22.98 -36.62 -6.20
C GLN A 66 -24.30 -36.32 -6.96
N GLY A 67 -24.49 -35.08 -7.43
CA GLY A 67 -25.63 -34.66 -8.25
C GLY A 67 -26.76 -33.89 -7.53
N GLU A 68 -26.75 -33.72 -6.20
CA GLU A 68 -27.89 -33.11 -5.49
C GLU A 68 -27.68 -31.66 -5.05
N GLN A 69 -26.45 -31.24 -4.71
CA GLN A 69 -26.20 -29.87 -4.27
C GLN A 69 -24.83 -29.37 -4.75
N THR A 70 -24.82 -28.22 -5.42
CA THR A 70 -23.60 -27.48 -5.76
C THR A 70 -23.47 -26.32 -4.78
N MET A 71 -22.32 -26.22 -4.13
CA MET A 71 -22.03 -25.12 -3.20
C MET A 71 -20.79 -24.38 -3.71
N ILE A 72 -20.92 -23.07 -3.90
CA ILE A 72 -19.78 -22.18 -4.16
C ILE A 72 -19.38 -21.55 -2.84
N THR A 73 -18.10 -21.70 -2.47
CA THR A 73 -17.48 -20.98 -1.36
C THR A 73 -16.51 -19.96 -1.93
N ARG A 74 -16.71 -18.70 -1.60
CA ARG A 74 -15.84 -17.58 -2.00
C ARG A 74 -15.27 -16.90 -0.77
N GLU A 75 -13.96 -16.72 -0.77
CA GLU A 75 -13.25 -16.00 0.27
C GLU A 75 -12.63 -14.72 -0.31
N THR A 76 -13.01 -13.57 0.20
CA THR A 76 -12.44 -12.28 -0.19
C THR A 76 -11.59 -11.75 0.95
N PHE A 77 -10.29 -11.63 0.70
CA PHE A 77 -9.31 -11.11 1.65
C PHE A 77 -9.11 -9.62 1.37
N ILE A 78 -9.54 -8.75 2.28
CA ILE A 78 -9.37 -7.31 2.19
C ILE A 78 -8.24 -6.89 3.12
N LEU A 79 -7.18 -6.33 2.56
CA LEU A 79 -6.00 -5.87 3.27
C LEU A 79 -5.98 -4.33 3.35
N PHE A 80 -5.87 -3.80 4.56
CA PHE A 80 -5.83 -2.36 4.83
C PHE A 80 -4.39 -1.84 4.92
N GLN A 81 -4.21 -0.51 4.85
CA GLN A 81 -2.88 0.13 4.85
C GLN A 81 -2.00 -0.18 6.08
N ASP A 82 -2.59 -0.60 7.20
CA ASP A 82 -1.89 -1.05 8.41
C ASP A 82 -1.57 -2.55 8.41
N TYR A 83 -1.94 -3.27 7.35
CA TYR A 83 -1.87 -4.72 7.16
C TYR A 83 -2.84 -5.55 8.01
N SER A 84 -3.80 -4.92 8.70
CA SER A 84 -4.96 -5.63 9.22
C SER A 84 -5.88 -6.10 8.08
N GLN A 85 -6.70 -7.11 8.36
CA GLN A 85 -7.48 -7.81 7.34
C GLN A 85 -8.94 -7.96 7.73
N THR A 86 -9.83 -7.79 6.76
CA THR A 86 -11.21 -8.29 6.82
C THR A 86 -11.32 -9.41 5.80
N ILE A 87 -11.69 -10.61 6.28
CA ILE A 87 -11.90 -11.80 5.46
C ILE A 87 -13.41 -12.01 5.38
N LEU A 88 -13.93 -12.01 4.17
CA LEU A 88 -15.34 -12.29 3.89
C LEU A 88 -15.47 -13.69 3.33
N THR A 89 -16.27 -14.54 3.97
CA THR A 89 -16.57 -15.87 3.46
C THR A 89 -18.03 -15.91 3.03
N VAL A 90 -18.27 -16.21 1.76
CA VAL A 90 -19.60 -16.35 1.16
C VAL A 90 -19.80 -17.81 0.77
N ARG A 91 -20.91 -18.41 1.19
CA ARG A 91 -21.33 -19.74 0.75
C ARG A 91 -22.73 -19.66 0.15
N TYR A 92 -22.90 -20.16 -1.08
CA TYR A 92 -24.22 -20.16 -1.72
C TYR A 92 -24.37 -21.28 -2.74
N ASP A 93 -25.62 -21.72 -2.93
CA ASP A 93 -26.01 -22.53 -4.08
C ASP A 93 -26.20 -21.63 -5.31
N PRO A 94 -25.47 -21.86 -6.43
CA PRO A 94 -25.63 -21.04 -7.63
C PRO A 94 -27.02 -21.15 -8.28
N TYR A 95 -27.77 -22.22 -8.00
CA TYR A 95 -29.12 -22.45 -8.49
C TYR A 95 -30.22 -21.97 -7.54
N ASP A 96 -29.91 -21.85 -6.24
CA ASP A 96 -30.75 -21.16 -5.25
C ASP A 96 -29.96 -20.14 -4.41
N PRO A 97 -29.69 -18.95 -4.98
CA PRO A 97 -28.89 -17.92 -4.31
C PRO A 97 -29.59 -17.29 -3.10
N SER A 98 -30.84 -17.66 -2.78
CA SER A 98 -31.56 -17.15 -1.61
C SER A 98 -31.01 -17.70 -0.29
N THR A 99 -30.29 -18.83 -0.35
CA THR A 99 -29.67 -19.53 0.79
C THR A 99 -28.27 -19.02 1.14
N VAL A 100 -27.89 -17.84 0.62
CA VAL A 100 -26.54 -17.29 0.82
C VAL A 100 -26.22 -17.07 2.30
N GLU A 101 -25.07 -17.59 2.72
CA GLU A 101 -24.47 -17.34 4.01
C GLU A 101 -23.25 -16.44 3.83
N LEU A 102 -23.16 -15.36 4.62
CA LEU A 102 -21.99 -14.49 4.64
C LEU A 102 -21.47 -14.37 6.06
N GLU A 103 -20.16 -14.56 6.18
CA GLU A 103 -19.42 -14.39 7.42
C GLU A 103 -18.31 -13.37 7.20
N GLN A 104 -17.96 -12.63 8.24
CA GLN A 104 -16.77 -11.78 8.25
C GLN A 104 -15.92 -12.07 9.47
N ARG A 105 -14.61 -12.14 9.27
CA ARG A 105 -13.61 -12.25 10.34
C ARG A 105 -12.57 -11.16 10.17
N HIS A 106 -12.02 -10.70 11.28
CA HIS A 106 -10.97 -9.69 11.28
C HIS A 106 -9.69 -10.25 11.88
N GLU A 107 -8.58 -9.97 11.22
CA GLU A 107 -7.25 -10.32 11.69
C GLU A 107 -6.43 -9.04 11.85
N GLY A 108 -5.73 -8.92 12.98
CA GLY A 108 -4.84 -7.80 13.23
C GLY A 108 -3.66 -7.80 12.27
N PRO A 109 -2.87 -6.72 12.26
CA PRO A 109 -1.66 -6.67 11.43
C PRO A 109 -0.69 -7.79 11.81
N PRO A 110 0.09 -8.30 10.84
CA PRO A 110 1.09 -9.32 11.12
C PRO A 110 2.13 -8.80 12.11
N LYS A 111 2.74 -9.73 12.84
CA LYS A 111 3.82 -9.39 13.78
C LYS A 111 4.95 -8.70 13.03
N THR A 112 5.58 -7.74 13.72
CA THR A 112 6.78 -7.07 13.22
C THR A 112 7.84 -8.11 12.88
N MET A 113 8.42 -8.01 11.69
CA MET A 113 9.47 -8.92 11.24
C MET A 113 10.73 -8.72 12.06
N ARG A 114 11.37 -9.83 12.41
CA ARG A 114 12.72 -9.81 12.98
C ARG A 114 13.75 -9.46 11.89
N GLN A 115 14.96 -9.13 12.31
CA GLN A 115 16.03 -8.72 11.40
C GLN A 115 16.41 -9.81 10.39
N ASP A 116 16.47 -11.08 10.81
CA ASP A 116 16.73 -12.23 9.93
C ASP A 116 15.68 -12.34 8.81
N GLN A 117 14.40 -12.17 9.17
CA GLN A 117 13.30 -12.21 8.21
C GLN A 117 13.34 -10.99 7.26
N MET A 118 13.72 -9.82 7.77
CA MET A 118 13.90 -8.62 6.95
C MET A 118 15.05 -8.82 5.94
N GLU A 119 16.13 -9.49 6.33
CA GLU A 119 17.25 -9.83 5.44
C GLU A 119 16.83 -10.86 4.37
N GLU A 120 16.09 -11.90 4.75
CA GLU A 120 15.55 -12.88 3.82
C GLU A 120 14.61 -12.23 2.77
N ALA A 121 13.70 -11.35 3.20
CA ALA A 121 12.84 -10.59 2.30
C ALA A 121 13.65 -9.69 1.34
N TYR A 122 14.75 -9.12 1.83
CA TYR A 122 15.65 -8.31 1.01
C TYR A 122 16.35 -9.14 -0.07
N ASP A 123 16.88 -10.31 0.30
CA ASP A 123 17.53 -11.22 -0.63
C ASP A 123 16.54 -11.76 -1.67
N THR A 124 15.30 -12.05 -1.25
CA THR A 124 14.25 -12.59 -2.11
C THR A 124 13.72 -11.57 -3.13
N PHE A 125 13.44 -10.35 -2.68
CA PHE A 125 12.75 -9.32 -3.48
C PHE A 125 13.62 -8.08 -3.73
N GLY A 126 14.20 -7.49 -2.69
CA GLY A 126 14.90 -6.20 -2.76
C GLY A 126 16.00 -6.14 -3.82
N ARG A 127 16.86 -7.16 -3.90
CA ARG A 127 17.92 -7.23 -4.92
C ARG A 127 17.38 -7.20 -6.35
N LYS A 128 16.29 -7.94 -6.62
CA LYS A 128 15.64 -8.02 -7.93
C LYS A 128 14.98 -6.68 -8.28
N ILE A 129 14.30 -6.06 -7.32
CA ILE A 129 13.68 -4.73 -7.48
C ILE A 129 14.77 -3.68 -7.82
N SER A 130 15.89 -3.69 -7.09
CA SER A 130 17.00 -2.77 -7.35
C SER A 130 17.57 -2.94 -8.76
N ALA A 131 17.83 -4.18 -9.18
CA ALA A 131 18.34 -4.47 -10.52
C ALA A 131 17.36 -4.04 -11.62
N ALA A 132 16.07 -4.34 -11.44
CA ALA A 132 15.02 -3.94 -12.37
C ALA A 132 14.92 -2.41 -12.50
N ALA A 133 14.95 -1.69 -11.37
CA ALA A 133 14.87 -0.22 -11.36
C ALA A 133 16.05 0.42 -12.12
N ILE A 134 17.27 -0.09 -11.93
CA ILE A 134 18.47 0.36 -12.66
C ILE A 134 18.28 0.15 -14.17
N ALA A 135 17.75 -1.00 -14.57
CA ALA A 135 17.52 -1.33 -15.98
C ALA A 135 16.45 -0.45 -16.66
N LYS A 136 15.65 0.31 -15.89
CA LYS A 136 14.65 1.25 -16.41
C LYS A 136 15.11 2.70 -16.49
N LYS A 137 16.37 2.99 -16.16
CA LYS A 137 16.95 4.34 -16.25
C LYS A 137 16.64 4.99 -17.61
N ASP A 138 16.20 6.24 -17.57
CA ASP A 138 15.86 7.09 -18.72
C ASP A 138 14.71 6.57 -19.63
N GLN A 139 14.01 5.51 -19.20
CA GLN A 139 12.81 4.99 -19.86
C GLN A 139 11.54 5.51 -19.17
N VAL A 140 10.41 5.45 -19.87
CA VAL A 140 9.07 5.65 -19.29
C VAL A 140 8.51 4.28 -18.97
N VAL A 141 8.12 4.05 -17.72
CA VAL A 141 7.56 2.76 -17.28
C VAL A 141 6.05 2.88 -17.08
N GLY A 142 5.28 1.93 -17.61
CA GLY A 142 3.83 1.90 -17.52
C GLY A 142 3.19 3.19 -18.02
N ASP A 143 2.34 3.82 -17.21
CA ASP A 143 1.66 5.09 -17.56
C ASP A 143 2.52 6.35 -17.34
N GLY A 144 3.76 6.19 -16.85
CA GLY A 144 4.67 7.29 -16.50
C GLY A 144 4.45 7.88 -15.11
N SER A 145 3.54 7.33 -14.30
CA SER A 145 3.34 7.71 -12.90
C SER A 145 4.34 7.03 -11.97
N ALA A 146 4.59 7.65 -10.81
CA ALA A 146 5.44 7.08 -9.77
C ALA A 146 4.94 5.70 -9.28
N ALA A 147 3.62 5.58 -9.09
CA ALA A 147 2.99 4.36 -8.62
C ALA A 147 3.14 3.21 -9.62
N SER A 148 2.91 3.49 -10.91
CA SER A 148 3.07 2.50 -11.97
C SER A 148 4.52 2.02 -12.07
N PHE A 149 5.51 2.92 -11.92
CA PHE A 149 6.92 2.51 -11.90
C PHE A 149 7.22 1.46 -10.83
N VAL A 150 6.84 1.73 -9.57
CA VAL A 150 7.09 0.77 -8.48
C VAL A 150 6.30 -0.52 -8.68
N LEU A 151 5.04 -0.43 -9.11
CA LEU A 151 4.21 -1.61 -9.38
C LEU A 151 4.84 -2.52 -10.44
N GLU A 152 5.39 -1.96 -11.53
CA GLU A 152 6.07 -2.74 -12.57
C GLU A 152 7.37 -3.41 -12.08
N MET A 153 7.99 -2.92 -11.00
CA MET A 153 9.16 -3.59 -10.40
C MET A 153 8.76 -4.78 -9.53
N ILE A 154 7.57 -4.72 -8.91
CA ILE A 154 7.06 -5.74 -7.99
C ILE A 154 6.28 -6.82 -8.74
N ARG A 155 5.48 -6.45 -9.73
CA ARG A 155 4.56 -7.34 -10.47
C ARG A 155 5.21 -8.63 -10.99
N PRO A 156 6.44 -8.64 -11.55
CA PRO A 156 7.07 -9.85 -12.06
C PRO A 156 7.57 -10.80 -10.96
N LEU A 157 7.57 -10.37 -9.69
CA LEU A 157 8.10 -11.15 -8.58
C LEU A 157 6.99 -12.06 -8.06
N GLU A 158 7.11 -13.35 -8.36
CA GLU A 158 6.24 -14.36 -7.77
C GLU A 158 6.21 -14.24 -6.25
N ASP A 159 5.03 -14.43 -5.67
CA ASP A 159 4.79 -14.42 -4.23
C ASP A 159 5.02 -13.07 -3.51
N ALA A 160 5.44 -12.00 -4.21
CA ALA A 160 5.52 -10.69 -3.60
C ALA A 160 4.12 -10.18 -3.21
N LEU A 161 4.00 -9.63 -2.01
CA LEU A 161 2.80 -8.93 -1.58
C LEU A 161 2.67 -7.62 -2.37
N TRP A 162 1.53 -7.44 -3.02
CA TRP A 162 1.30 -6.26 -3.85
C TRP A 162 1.11 -4.99 -3.00
N PRO A 163 1.42 -3.81 -3.57
CA PRO A 163 1.22 -2.55 -2.88
C PRO A 163 -0.25 -2.32 -2.50
N ILE A 164 -0.46 -1.78 -1.30
CA ILE A 164 -1.76 -1.25 -0.89
C ILE A 164 -1.77 0.22 -1.27
N SER A 165 -2.26 0.48 -2.48
CA SER A 165 -2.26 1.82 -3.07
C SER A 165 -0.84 2.41 -3.20
N THR A 166 -0.72 3.72 -3.02
CA THR A 166 0.56 4.45 -2.88
C THR A 166 1.02 4.56 -1.43
N ARG A 167 0.40 3.82 -0.50
CA ARG A 167 0.58 4.04 0.95
C ARG A 167 1.49 3.03 1.62
N SER A 168 1.38 1.76 1.25
CA SER A 168 2.09 0.67 1.94
C SER A 168 2.66 -0.34 0.94
N TYR A 169 3.91 -0.74 1.13
CA TYR A 169 4.69 -1.56 0.18
C TYR A 169 5.41 -2.75 0.84
N GLY A 170 5.07 -3.08 2.09
CA GLY A 170 5.50 -4.27 2.81
C GLY A 170 5.87 -3.94 4.26
N ALA A 171 6.87 -4.61 4.81
CA ALA A 171 7.32 -4.38 6.18
C ALA A 171 8.02 -3.01 6.32
N LEU A 172 7.72 -2.28 7.38
CA LEU A 172 8.30 -0.95 7.61
C LEU A 172 9.78 -1.05 7.98
N VAL A 173 10.66 -0.39 7.22
CA VAL A 173 12.10 -0.29 7.49
C VAL A 173 12.42 0.99 8.25
N TYR A 174 11.81 2.10 7.81
CA TYR A 174 12.03 3.42 8.37
C TYR A 174 10.76 4.28 8.25
N SER A 175 10.49 5.10 9.26
CA SER A 175 9.45 6.12 9.22
C SER A 175 9.95 7.42 9.82
N ASN A 176 9.58 8.53 9.20
CA ASN A 176 9.86 9.87 9.67
C ASN A 176 8.66 10.77 9.44
N MET A 177 8.12 11.31 10.53
CA MET A 177 7.08 12.31 10.53
C MET A 177 7.70 13.66 10.91
N ALA A 178 8.04 14.47 9.91
CA ALA A 178 8.57 15.83 10.06
C ALA A 178 9.77 15.98 11.05
N ASN A 179 10.57 14.93 11.23
CA ASN A 179 11.60 14.80 12.27
C ASN A 179 11.09 14.92 13.72
N ALA A 180 9.78 15.00 13.93
CA ALA A 180 9.14 14.97 15.25
C ALA A 180 9.06 13.53 15.80
N SER A 181 8.94 12.55 14.90
CA SER A 181 8.98 11.12 15.24
C SER A 181 9.75 10.37 14.16
N THR A 182 10.83 9.71 14.55
CA THR A 182 11.62 8.83 13.67
C THR A 182 11.68 7.43 14.24
N GLN A 183 11.46 6.44 13.39
CA GLN A 183 11.51 5.03 13.72
C GLN A 183 12.38 4.34 12.67
N GLN A 184 13.30 3.49 13.13
CA GLN A 184 14.15 2.69 12.26
C GLN A 184 14.09 1.24 12.76
N HIS A 185 13.51 0.36 11.94
CA HIS A 185 13.32 -1.05 12.26
C HIS A 185 14.42 -1.92 11.65
N ASP A 186 15.06 -1.45 10.57
CA ASP A 186 16.20 -2.12 9.94
C ASP A 186 17.05 -1.12 9.12
N ALA A 187 18.17 -1.57 8.56
CA ALA A 187 18.96 -0.81 7.60
C ALA A 187 18.20 -0.64 6.27
N ILE A 188 18.18 0.60 5.77
CA ILE A 188 17.69 0.93 4.43
C ILE A 188 18.66 0.37 3.39
N ARG A 189 18.13 -0.36 2.40
CA ARG A 189 18.92 -1.00 1.35
C ARG A 189 18.40 -0.66 -0.06
N PRO A 190 19.26 -0.72 -1.11
CA PRO A 190 18.82 -0.56 -2.49
C PRO A 190 17.76 -1.60 -2.87
N GLY A 191 16.62 -1.15 -3.40
CA GLY A 191 15.46 -2.00 -3.69
C GLY A 191 14.33 -1.91 -2.66
N ASP A 192 14.57 -1.33 -1.49
CA ASP A 192 13.48 -0.91 -0.60
C ASP A 192 12.64 0.19 -1.30
N ILE A 193 11.36 0.33 -0.94
CA ILE A 193 10.44 1.30 -1.54
C ILE A 193 10.34 2.52 -0.63
N ILE A 194 10.53 3.73 -1.17
CA ILE A 194 10.30 4.99 -0.45
C ILE A 194 8.93 5.54 -0.81
N THR A 195 8.17 6.00 0.20
CA THR A 195 6.95 6.80 0.03
C THR A 195 7.13 8.16 0.69
N ILE A 196 6.67 9.20 0.01
CA ILE A 196 6.81 10.60 0.42
C ILE A 196 5.44 11.27 0.31
N ARG A 197 4.98 11.88 1.40
CA ARG A 197 3.61 12.39 1.52
C ARG A 197 3.57 13.76 2.17
N ASN A 198 2.99 14.73 1.47
CA ASN A 198 2.88 16.12 1.93
C ASN A 198 4.21 16.68 2.47
N ALA A 199 5.33 16.23 1.91
CA ALA A 199 6.65 16.44 2.46
C ALA A 199 7.24 17.76 1.99
N LYS A 200 7.88 18.46 2.92
CA LYS A 200 8.70 19.63 2.61
C LYS A 200 10.10 19.40 3.12
N PHE A 201 11.07 19.39 2.21
CA PHE A 201 12.48 19.33 2.53
C PHE A 201 13.09 20.72 2.46
N GLN A 202 13.76 21.16 3.51
CA GLN A 202 14.48 22.43 3.52
C GLN A 202 15.83 22.27 4.20
N GLY A 203 16.88 22.63 3.48
CA GLY A 203 18.23 22.47 3.98
C GLY A 203 19.22 23.32 3.21
N LYS A 204 20.48 22.92 3.32
CA LYS A 204 21.61 23.52 2.61
C LYS A 204 22.27 22.48 1.70
N HIS A 205 22.61 22.89 0.48
CA HIS A 205 23.23 22.05 -0.52
C HIS A 205 24.53 22.66 -1.05
N GLY A 206 25.47 21.79 -1.44
CA GLY A 206 26.76 22.15 -2.04
C GLY A 206 27.77 22.82 -1.09
N PRO A 207 29.00 23.05 -1.57
CA PRO A 207 30.07 23.69 -0.80
C PRO A 207 29.74 25.13 -0.36
N MET A 208 28.92 25.84 -1.15
CA MET A 208 28.49 27.21 -0.85
C MET A 208 27.31 27.29 0.13
N HIS A 209 26.85 26.16 0.69
CA HIS A 209 25.72 26.12 1.64
C HIS A 209 24.44 26.81 1.12
N ALA A 210 24.18 26.72 -0.18
CA ALA A 210 23.00 27.30 -0.81
C ALA A 210 21.74 26.70 -0.20
N LYS A 211 20.79 27.55 0.22
CA LYS A 211 19.51 27.10 0.76
C LYS A 211 18.69 26.47 -0.35
N TYR A 212 18.00 25.37 -0.04
CA TYR A 212 17.02 24.77 -0.93
C TYR A 212 15.71 24.49 -0.20
N SER A 213 14.62 24.43 -0.96
CA SER A 213 13.30 24.02 -0.49
C SER A 213 12.66 23.18 -1.59
N ALA A 214 12.23 21.97 -1.27
CA ALA A 214 11.56 21.07 -2.20
C ALA A 214 10.26 20.54 -1.56
N GLU A 215 9.17 20.57 -2.31
CA GLU A 215 7.89 19.97 -1.92
C GLU A 215 7.64 18.72 -2.76
N VAL A 216 7.39 17.59 -2.09
CA VAL A 216 7.21 16.29 -2.72
C VAL A 216 6.07 15.54 -2.03
N GLY A 217 5.33 14.71 -2.76
CA GLY A 217 4.19 13.98 -2.20
C GLY A 217 2.88 14.78 -2.18
N LYS A 218 2.69 15.68 -3.16
CA LYS A 218 1.40 16.31 -3.50
C LYS A 218 1.19 16.28 -5.03
N PRO A 219 0.63 15.18 -5.60
CA PRO A 219 0.08 14.00 -4.94
C PRO A 219 1.14 13.06 -4.34
N ASP A 220 0.72 12.10 -3.51
CA ASP A 220 1.60 11.09 -2.88
C ASP A 220 2.62 10.53 -3.88
N HIS A 221 3.90 10.49 -3.48
CA HIS A 221 5.01 10.14 -4.36
C HIS A 221 5.73 8.90 -3.85
N VAL A 222 6.19 8.06 -4.77
CA VAL A 222 6.82 6.77 -4.46
C VAL A 222 8.01 6.52 -5.37
N GLY A 223 8.98 5.75 -4.89
CA GLY A 223 10.17 5.40 -5.66
C GLY A 223 10.88 4.17 -5.11
N VAL A 224 11.91 3.72 -5.82
CA VAL A 224 12.77 2.60 -5.40
C VAL A 224 14.08 3.17 -4.87
N VAL A 225 14.46 2.83 -3.64
CA VAL A 225 15.74 3.22 -3.07
C VAL A 225 16.87 2.70 -3.96
N ALA A 226 17.74 3.60 -4.39
CA ALA A 226 18.94 3.29 -5.16
C ALA A 226 20.18 3.22 -4.25
N GLU A 227 20.25 4.09 -3.24
CA GLU A 227 21.37 4.15 -2.30
C GLU A 227 20.93 4.79 -0.98
N TRP A 228 21.59 4.36 0.10
CA TRP A 228 21.48 4.95 1.42
C TRP A 228 22.85 5.37 1.95
N ASP A 229 23.02 6.66 2.23
CA ASP A 229 24.17 7.21 2.94
C ASP A 229 23.74 7.46 4.40
N GLY A 230 24.04 6.49 5.27
CA GLY A 230 23.67 6.53 6.69
C GLY A 230 24.31 7.68 7.47
N THR A 231 25.48 8.14 7.05
CA THR A 231 26.21 9.26 7.68
C THR A 231 25.55 10.59 7.35
N LYS A 232 25.11 10.79 6.11
CA LYS A 232 24.42 12.01 5.67
C LYS A 232 22.90 11.94 5.82
N LYS A 233 22.38 10.83 6.36
CA LYS A 233 20.95 10.48 6.39
C LYS A 233 20.28 10.77 5.05
N LYS A 234 20.93 10.38 3.95
CA LYS A 234 20.52 10.72 2.59
C LYS A 234 20.13 9.46 1.81
N VAL A 235 18.88 9.44 1.35
CA VAL A 235 18.39 8.43 0.42
C VAL A 235 18.51 8.97 -0.99
N ARG A 236 19.00 8.15 -1.91
CA ARG A 236 18.84 8.37 -3.34
C ARG A 236 17.85 7.35 -3.86
N ALA A 237 16.87 7.77 -4.64
CA ALA A 237 15.79 6.92 -5.13
C ALA A 237 15.61 7.07 -6.63
N TRP A 238 15.32 5.96 -7.30
CA TRP A 238 14.75 5.93 -8.65
C TRP A 238 13.28 6.33 -8.56
N GLU A 239 12.90 7.35 -9.32
CA GLU A 239 11.53 7.83 -9.40
C GLU A 239 11.19 8.32 -10.81
N GLN A 240 9.89 8.44 -11.11
CA GLN A 240 9.37 9.08 -12.32
C GLN A 240 8.06 9.81 -12.00
N GLY A 241 7.61 10.68 -12.91
CA GLY A 241 6.32 11.35 -12.83
C GLY A 241 6.30 12.64 -12.02
N ARG A 242 7.42 13.04 -11.39
CA ARG A 242 7.57 14.33 -10.70
C ARG A 242 8.08 15.41 -11.65
N ASP A 243 9.34 15.30 -12.07
CA ASP A 243 10.02 16.24 -12.96
C ASP A 243 10.15 15.68 -14.40
N GLY A 244 9.11 14.97 -14.85
CA GLY A 244 9.03 14.29 -16.16
C GLY A 244 8.65 12.82 -16.05
N LYS A 245 8.35 12.18 -17.18
CA LYS A 245 7.88 10.78 -17.22
C LYS A 245 8.97 9.72 -17.20
N LYS A 246 10.24 10.10 -17.35
CA LYS A 246 11.37 9.17 -17.42
C LYS A 246 11.90 8.86 -16.03
N VAL A 247 12.33 7.62 -15.82
CA VAL A 247 12.96 7.18 -14.57
C VAL A 247 14.31 7.86 -14.38
N ARG A 248 14.47 8.57 -13.26
CA ARG A 248 15.69 9.30 -12.86
C ARG A 248 16.00 9.08 -11.39
N GLN A 249 17.22 9.41 -10.98
CA GLN A 249 17.60 9.40 -9.57
C GLN A 249 17.40 10.78 -8.96
N GLU A 250 16.70 10.83 -7.83
CA GLU A 250 16.60 12.01 -6.99
C GLU A 250 17.13 11.72 -5.58
N SER A 251 17.58 12.76 -4.87
CA SER A 251 18.21 12.63 -3.56
C SER A 251 17.44 13.39 -2.49
N TYR A 252 17.16 12.71 -1.38
CA TYR A 252 16.44 13.22 -0.24
C TYR A 252 17.30 13.10 1.02
N LYS A 253 17.63 14.23 1.65
CA LYS A 253 18.19 14.25 2.99
C LYS A 253 17.04 14.18 3.99
N LEU A 254 16.96 13.09 4.75
CA LEU A 254 15.84 12.84 5.67
C LEU A 254 15.82 13.84 6.83
N ASP A 255 16.99 14.29 7.29
CA ASP A 255 17.12 15.31 8.35
C ASP A 255 16.68 16.71 7.88
N ASP A 256 16.58 16.94 6.56
CA ASP A 256 16.05 18.17 5.99
C ASP A 256 14.51 18.17 5.91
N LEU A 257 13.84 17.10 6.32
CA LEU A 257 12.38 17.04 6.40
C LEU A 257 11.85 18.05 7.43
N ARG A 258 10.94 18.93 7.03
CA ARG A 258 10.32 19.97 7.89
C ARG A 258 8.84 19.75 8.12
N SER A 259 8.16 19.09 7.20
CA SER A 259 6.76 18.71 7.32
C SER A 259 6.48 17.47 6.49
N GLY A 260 5.35 16.81 6.74
CA GLY A 260 4.92 15.62 6.02
C GLY A 260 5.61 14.35 6.52
N GLU A 261 5.51 13.30 5.71
CA GLU A 261 5.93 11.95 6.06
C GLU A 261 6.84 11.37 4.98
N VAL A 262 7.89 10.68 5.43
CA VAL A 262 8.68 9.76 4.63
C VAL A 262 8.65 8.39 5.28
N LYS A 263 8.32 7.37 4.51
CA LYS A 263 8.42 5.97 4.93
C LYS A 263 9.23 5.17 3.92
N ILE A 264 9.92 4.15 4.42
CA ILE A 264 10.67 3.20 3.60
C ILE A 264 10.22 1.80 3.99
N TRP A 265 9.97 0.98 2.98
CA TRP A 265 9.33 -0.30 3.09
C TRP A 265 10.19 -1.37 2.44
N ARG A 266 10.18 -2.57 3.02
CA ARG A 266 10.71 -3.76 2.40
C ARG A 266 9.56 -4.56 1.82
N VAL A 267 9.64 -4.88 0.53
CA VAL A 267 8.71 -5.81 -0.11
C VAL A 267 8.89 -7.19 0.51
N VAL A 268 7.78 -7.86 0.79
CA VAL A 268 7.71 -9.13 1.52
C VAL A 268 6.82 -10.12 0.78
N SER A 269 6.87 -11.38 1.19
CA SER A 269 6.01 -12.43 0.66
C SER A 269 4.56 -12.22 1.12
N ARG A 270 3.61 -12.70 0.32
CA ARG A 270 2.18 -12.83 0.68
C ARG A 270 1.97 -13.62 1.97
N SER A 271 2.84 -14.60 2.24
CA SER A 271 2.80 -15.40 3.47
C SER A 271 2.99 -14.56 4.75
N TRP A 272 3.57 -13.35 4.65
CA TRP A 272 3.71 -12.45 5.79
C TRP A 272 2.35 -12.00 6.36
N VAL A 273 1.33 -11.87 5.50
CA VAL A 273 -0.06 -11.59 5.90
C VAL A 273 -0.90 -12.88 6.00
N GLY A 274 -0.27 -14.05 6.04
CA GLY A 274 -0.95 -15.35 6.13
C GLY A 274 -1.56 -15.84 4.82
N TRP A 275 -1.33 -15.16 3.70
CA TRP A 275 -1.88 -15.56 2.40
C TRP A 275 -1.03 -16.65 1.74
N GLN A 276 -1.68 -17.59 1.07
CA GLN A 276 -0.98 -18.63 0.33
C GLN A 276 -0.30 -18.08 -0.92
N LYS A 277 0.75 -18.79 -1.36
CA LYS A 277 1.35 -18.55 -2.68
C LYS A 277 0.31 -18.87 -3.73
N LYS A 278 0.08 -17.95 -4.68
CA LYS A 278 -0.79 -18.23 -5.83
C LYS A 278 -0.25 -19.45 -6.57
N ALA A 279 -1.08 -20.48 -6.73
CA ALA A 279 -0.81 -21.51 -7.71
C ALA A 279 -0.65 -20.83 -9.07
N LEU A 280 0.37 -21.22 -9.85
CA LEU A 280 0.53 -20.73 -11.21
C LEU A 280 -0.73 -21.16 -11.99
N ALA A 281 -1.47 -20.19 -12.51
CA ALA A 281 -2.52 -20.42 -13.50
C ALA A 281 -1.91 -20.72 -14.87
#